data_AF-A0A831VZN7-F1
#
_entry.id   AF-A0A831VZN7-F1
#
_cell.length_a   1.000
_cell.length_b   1.000
_cell.length_c   1.000
_cell.angle_alpha   90.00
_cell.angle_beta   90.00
_cell.angle_gamma   90.00
#
_symmetry.space_group_name_H-M   'P 1'
#
loop_
_entity.id
_entity.type
_entity.pdbx_description
1 polymer ?
#
loop_
_entity_poly.entity_id
_entity_poly.type
_entity_poly.pdbx_seq_one_letter_code
_entity_poly.pdbx_strand_id
1 'polypeptide(L)'
;MIVVDTNVIAYLALPSPHTATAEQLYRSDPEWAVPLLWRSEFRSVLALHIRKRLIDFEQALALQAEMEDLFQGQEYEVPSLDVLTLIAQGRCSA
;
A
#
# COMPACT_ATOMS: atom_id res chain seq x y z
N MET A 1 13.75 2.71 -3.44
CA MET A 1 12.60 3.63 -3.24
C MET A 1 11.65 3.58 -4.43
N ILE A 2 10.46 3.00 -4.23
CA ILE A 2 9.35 2.96 -5.20
C ILE A 2 8.07 3.53 -4.58
N VAL A 3 7.12 3.96 -5.42
CA VAL A 3 5.76 4.29 -4.96
C VAL A 3 4.88 3.05 -5.09
N VAL A 4 4.16 2.69 -4.04
CA VAL A 4 3.24 1.54 -4.06
C VAL A 4 1.79 1.98 -3.85
N ASP A 5 0.87 1.28 -4.51
CA ASP A 5 -0.56 1.47 -4.32
C ASP A 5 -1.09 0.66 -3.12
N THR A 6 -2.35 0.89 -2.75
CA THR A 6 -2.98 0.16 -1.64
C THR A 6 -3.14 -1.34 -1.91
N ASN A 7 -3.20 -1.78 -3.18
CA ASN A 7 -3.30 -3.21 -3.48
C ASN A 7 -2.00 -3.93 -3.13
N VAL A 8 -0.85 -3.33 -3.43
CA VAL A 8 0.46 -3.88 -3.06
C VAL A 8 0.61 -3.92 -1.54
N ILE A 9 0.16 -2.88 -0.82
CA ILE A 9 0.08 -2.90 0.65
C ILE A 9 -0.80 -4.06 1.14
N ALA A 10 -1.97 -4.25 0.52
CA ALA A 10 -2.86 -5.34 0.88
C ALA A 10 -2.27 -6.72 0.59
N TYR A 11 -1.52 -6.89 -0.50
CA TYR A 11 -0.83 -8.16 -0.80
C TYR A 11 0.27 -8.46 0.21
N LEU A 12 0.94 -7.43 0.73
CA LEU A 12 1.92 -7.59 1.80
C LEU A 12 1.25 -7.98 3.13
N ALA A 13 0.14 -7.34 3.48
CA ALA A 13 -0.51 -7.50 4.78
C ALA A 13 -1.44 -8.73 4.89
N LEU A 14 -2.03 -9.17 3.78
CA LEU A 14 -3.07 -10.20 3.77
C LEU A 14 -2.69 -11.39 2.88
N PRO A 15 -3.08 -12.63 3.25
CA PRO A 15 -2.89 -13.80 2.39
C PRO A 15 -3.60 -13.65 1.04
N SER A 16 -2.83 -13.79 -0.04
CA SER A 16 -3.30 -13.72 -1.42
C SER A 16 -2.34 -14.50 -2.34
N PRO A 17 -2.73 -14.77 -3.60
CA PRO A 17 -1.81 -15.32 -4.59
C PRO A 17 -0.56 -14.46 -4.84
N HIS A 18 -0.58 -13.17 -4.46
CA HIS A 18 0.51 -12.22 -4.68
C HIS A 18 1.37 -11.97 -3.43
N THR A 19 1.04 -12.57 -2.27
CA THR A 19 1.74 -12.29 -1.01
C THR A 19 3.23 -12.59 -1.09
N ALA A 20 3.61 -13.76 -1.60
CA ALA A 20 5.03 -14.12 -1.75
C ALA A 20 5.80 -13.14 -2.64
N THR A 21 5.15 -12.61 -3.68
CA THR A 21 5.73 -11.60 -4.57
C THR A 21 5.87 -10.25 -3.87
N ALA A 22 4.87 -9.81 -3.11
CA ALA A 22 4.91 -8.57 -2.34
C ALA A 22 5.99 -8.62 -1.24
N GLU A 23 6.09 -9.73 -0.51
CA GLU A 23 7.15 -9.97 0.47
C GLU A 23 8.55 -10.00 -0.17
N GLN A 24 8.68 -10.59 -1.37
CA GLN A 24 9.93 -10.57 -2.11
C GLN A 24 10.30 -9.16 -2.56
N LEU A 25 9.33 -8.39 -3.07
CA LEU A 25 9.50 -7.00 -3.46
C LEU A 25 10.00 -6.18 -2.26
N TYR A 26 9.32 -6.29 -1.11
CA TYR A 26 9.66 -5.56 0.10
C TYR A 26 11.06 -5.92 0.60
N ARG A 27 11.45 -7.20 0.55
CA ARG A 27 12.82 -7.63 0.89
C ARG A 27 13.88 -7.09 -0.06
N SER A 28 13.55 -6.90 -1.33
CA SER A 28 14.51 -6.44 -2.34
C SER A 28 14.67 -4.92 -2.40
N ASP A 29 13.61 -4.17 -2.13
CA ASP A 29 13.59 -2.70 -2.06
C ASP A 29 12.61 -2.30 -0.94
N PRO A 30 13.07 -2.14 0.32
CA PRO A 30 12.19 -1.89 1.47
C PRO A 30 11.73 -0.44 1.60
N GLU A 31 12.25 0.47 0.78
CA GLU A 31 11.90 1.89 0.81
C GLU A 31 10.67 2.14 -0.06
N TRP A 32 9.49 2.19 0.55
CA TRP A 32 8.21 2.32 -0.15
C TRP A 32 7.53 3.64 0.23
N ALA A 33 7.40 4.52 -0.76
CA ALA A 33 6.56 5.71 -0.64
C ALA A 33 5.08 5.33 -0.87
N VAL A 34 4.18 5.89 -0.07
CA VAL A 34 2.74 5.63 -0.16
C VAL A 34 1.94 6.92 -0.35
N PRO A 35 0.96 6.98 -1.27
CA PRO A 35 0.06 8.12 -1.40
C PRO A 35 -0.80 8.30 -0.14
N LEU A 36 -1.03 9.54 0.30
CA LEU A 36 -1.79 9.84 1.55
C LEU A 36 -3.13 9.11 1.71
N LEU A 37 -3.81 8.77 0.60
CA LEU A 37 -5.11 8.09 0.61
C LEU A 37 -5.05 6.61 1.04
N TRP A 38 -3.85 6.02 1.12
CA TRP A 38 -3.67 4.59 1.35
C TRP A 38 -4.40 4.09 2.61
N ARG A 39 -4.42 4.88 3.70
CA ARG A 39 -5.09 4.48 4.96
C ARG A 39 -6.58 4.24 4.76
N SER A 40 -7.27 5.14 4.06
CA SER A 40 -8.70 5.01 3.80
C SER A 40 -9.02 3.87 2.84
N GLU A 41 -8.17 3.65 1.85
CA GLU A 41 -8.32 2.57 0.90
C GLU A 41 -8.05 1.21 1.59
N PHE A 42 -7.02 1.12 2.43
CA PHE A 42 -6.67 -0.10 3.14
C PHE A 42 -7.77 -0.49 4.15
N ARG A 43 -8.35 0.48 4.88
CA ARG A 43 -9.55 0.23 5.70
C ARG A 43 -10.73 -0.30 4.88
N SER A 44 -10.88 0.15 3.64
CA SER A 44 -11.94 -0.37 2.75
C SER A 44 -11.69 -1.83 2.35
N VAL A 45 -10.42 -2.20 2.12
CA VAL A 45 -9.99 -3.58 1.90
C VAL A 45 -10.26 -4.43 3.16
N LEU A 46 -9.85 -3.97 4.34
CA LEU A 46 -10.09 -4.68 5.60
C LEU A 46 -11.58 -4.85 5.88
N ALA A 47 -12.39 -3.82 5.64
CA ALA A 47 -13.84 -3.90 5.80
C ALA A 47 -14.48 -4.99 4.90
N LEU A 48 -13.97 -5.16 3.68
CA LEU A 48 -14.40 -6.26 2.80
C LEU A 48 -14.04 -7.62 3.38
N HIS A 49 -12.83 -7.78 3.92
CA HIS A 49 -12.37 -9.04 4.52
C HIS A 49 -13.16 -9.39 5.79
N ILE A 50 -13.47 -8.40 6.63
CA ILE A 50 -14.36 -8.56 7.80
C ILE A 50 -15.75 -9.01 7.35
N ARG A 51 -16.36 -8.34 6.36
CA ARG A 51 -17.71 -8.71 5.85
C ARG A 51 -17.75 -10.13 5.27
N LYS A 52 -16.65 -10.57 4.67
CA LYS A 52 -16.48 -11.94 4.18
C LYS A 52 -16.10 -12.95 5.28
N ARG A 53 -15.93 -12.50 6.53
CA ARG A 53 -15.47 -13.31 7.68
C ARG A 53 -14.14 -14.00 7.44
N LEU A 54 -13.26 -13.37 6.66
CA LEU A 54 -11.90 -13.86 6.40
C LEU A 54 -10.95 -13.48 7.54
N ILE A 55 -11.20 -12.32 8.14
CA ILE A 55 -10.53 -11.84 9.35
C ILE A 55 -11.58 -11.28 10.30
N ASP A 56 -11.27 -11.23 11.59
CA ASP A 56 -12.07 -10.53 12.58
C ASP A 56 -11.63 -9.05 12.73
N PHE A 57 -12.34 -8.33 13.60
CA PHE A 57 -12.08 -6.91 13.84
C PHE A 57 -10.72 -6.66 14.50
N GLU A 58 -10.29 -7.53 15.42
CA GLU A 58 -9.01 -7.37 16.13
C GLU A 58 -7.84 -7.60 15.19
N GLN A 59 -7.93 -8.61 14.32
CA GLN A 59 -6.97 -8.86 13.24
C GLN A 59 -6.89 -7.66 12.29
N ALA A 60 -8.03 -7.09 11.90
CA ALA A 60 -8.04 -5.92 11.03
C ALA A 60 -7.38 -4.69 11.70
N LEU A 61 -7.63 -4.48 12.99
CA LEU A 61 -7.01 -3.38 13.74
C LEU A 61 -5.50 -3.56 13.87
N ALA A 62 -5.04 -4.78 14.15
CA ALA A 62 -3.62 -5.12 14.22
C ALA A 62 -2.92 -4.88 12.87
N LEU A 63 -3.50 -5.35 11.77
CA LEU A 63 -2.95 -5.14 10.42
C LEU A 63 -2.90 -3.66 10.03
N GLN A 64 -3.94 -2.89 10.38
CA GLN A 64 -3.94 -1.44 10.15
C GLN A 64 -2.79 -0.76 10.90
N ALA A 65 -2.61 -1.08 12.18
CA ALA A 65 -1.55 -0.50 13.01
C ALA A 65 -0.15 -0.90 12.50
N GLU A 66 0.04 -2.16 12.12
CA GLU A 66 1.31 -2.65 11.56
C GLU A 66 1.68 -1.90 10.28
N MET A 67 0.75 -1.73 9.35
CA MET A 67 1.01 -0.98 8.12
C MET A 67 1.22 0.51 8.38
N GLU A 68 0.54 1.10 9.37
CA GLU A 68 0.73 2.50 9.75
C GLU A 68 2.11 2.78 10.34
N ASP A 69 2.62 1.85 11.15
CA ASP A 69 3.99 1.90 11.69
C ASP A 69 5.02 1.72 10.56
N LEU A 70 4.80 0.75 9.68
CA LEU A 70 5.69 0.45 8.55
C LEU A 70 5.91 1.64 7.61
N PHE A 71 4.84 2.39 7.32
CA PHE A 71 4.88 3.52 6.40
C PHE A 71 4.96 4.88 7.08
N GLN A 72 5.20 4.92 8.40
CA GLN A 72 5.33 6.18 9.12
C GLN A 72 6.47 7.03 8.53
N GLY A 73 6.16 8.24 8.08
CA GLY A 73 7.12 9.16 7.48
C GLY A 73 7.42 8.89 6.00
N GLN A 74 6.74 7.93 5.38
CA GLN A 74 6.83 7.63 3.95
C GLN A 74 5.54 7.97 3.19
N GLU A 75 4.67 8.79 3.78
CA GLU A 75 3.43 9.22 3.15
C GLU A 75 3.57 10.55 2.41
N TYR A 76 3.12 10.59 1.16
CA TYR A 76 3.30 11.76 0.30
C TYR A 76 1.98 12.20 -0.34
N GLU A 77 1.78 13.51 -0.36
CA GLU A 77 0.88 14.14 -1.33
C GLU A 77 1.60 14.19 -2.68
N VAL A 78 0.95 13.69 -3.72
CA VAL A 78 1.53 13.62 -5.06
C VAL A 78 0.69 14.49 -6.00
N PRO A 79 1.16 15.71 -6.33
CA PRO A 79 0.41 16.61 -7.22
C PRO A 79 0.33 16.04 -8.64
N SER A 80 -0.87 16.04 -9.22
CA SER A 80 -1.07 15.53 -10.58
C SER A 80 -0.23 16.27 -11.63
N LEU A 81 -0.01 17.58 -11.44
CA LEU A 81 0.82 18.37 -12.37
C LEU A 81 2.25 17.83 -12.43
N ASP A 82 2.86 17.50 -11.29
CA ASP A 82 4.25 17.06 -11.21
C ASP A 82 4.41 15.69 -11.88
N VAL A 83 3.49 14.77 -11.59
CA VAL A 83 3.45 13.43 -12.21
C VAL A 83 3.25 13.52 -13.72
N LEU A 84 2.22 14.24 -14.17
CA LEU A 84 1.93 14.38 -15.59
C LEU A 84 3.06 15.09 -16.35
N THR A 85 3.76 16.03 -15.70
CA THR A 85 4.95 16.69 -16.29
C THR A 85 6.10 15.70 -16.46
N LEU A 86 6.39 14.87 -15.45
CA LEU A 86 7.43 13.83 -15.52
C LEU A 86 7.14 12.80 -16.60
N ILE A 87 5.88 12.36 -16.71
CA ILE A 87 5.45 11.43 -17.77
C ILE A 87 5.65 12.07 -19.14
N ALA A 88 5.24 13.33 -19.32
CA ALA A 88 5.35 14.03 -20.60
C ALA A 88 6.81 14.27 -21.04
N GLN A 89 7.72 14.44 -20.09
CA GLN A 89 9.12 14.79 -20.35
C GLN A 89 10.08 13.60 -20.30
N GLY A 90 9.61 12.41 -19.90
CA GLY A 90 10.47 11.28 -19.60
C GLY A 90 9.92 9.93 -20.06
N ARG A 91 10.55 8.87 -19.54
CA ARG A 91 10.06 7.49 -19.66
C ARG A 91 9.45 7.00 -18.34
N CYS A 92 9.17 7.92 -17.41
CA CYS A 92 8.55 7.57 -16.15
C CYS A 92 7.10 7.15 -16.41
N SER A 93 6.70 6.02 -15.84
CA SER A 93 5.32 5.51 -15.90
C SER A 93 4.60 5.62 -14.56
N ALA A 94 5.25 6.24 -13.56
CA ALA A 94 4.66 6.54 -12.27
C ALA A 94 3.61 7.64 -12.42
#